data_AF-A0A0C9T2Q1-F1
#
_entry.id   AF-A0A0C9T2Q1-F1
#
_cell.length_a   1.000
_cell.length_b   1.000
_cell.length_c   1.000
_cell.angle_alpha   90.00
_cell.angle_beta   90.00
_cell.angle_gamma   90.00
#
_symmetry.space_group_name_H-M   'P 1'
#
loop_
_entity.id
_entity.type
_entity.pdbx_description
1 polymer ?
#
loop_
_entity_poly.entity_id
_entity_poly.type
_entity_poly.pdbx_seq_one_letter_code
_entity_poly.pdbx_strand_id
1 'polypeptide(L)'
;RTVPDLAEDLNVPELPMLIQCFLYDQQHPDGPQSSTDMPLREMPVYRGRLDVFHSAMATFFTPSDPSGTGGMHCEHIRANPSWR
;
A
#
# COMPACT_ATOMS: atom_id res chain seq x y z
N ARG A 1 4.60 -5.05 13.63
CA ARG A 1 3.25 -5.19 14.23
C ARG A 1 2.57 -6.42 13.66
N THR A 2 1.60 -7.02 14.36
CA THR A 2 0.77 -8.06 13.75
C THR A 2 -0.36 -7.42 12.94
N VAL A 3 -1.00 -8.18 12.06
CA VAL A 3 -2.12 -7.67 11.24
C VAL A 3 -3.33 -7.29 12.12
N PRO A 4 -3.76 -8.10 13.11
CA PRO A 4 -4.87 -7.71 13.99
C PRO A 4 -4.60 -6.44 14.77
N ASP A 5 -3.41 -6.30 15.37
CA ASP A 5 -3.06 -5.09 16.14
C ASP A 5 -3.15 -3.83 15.26
N LEU A 6 -2.63 -3.91 14.03
CA LEU A 6 -2.67 -2.78 13.10
C LEU A 6 -4.09 -2.48 12.60
N ALA A 7 -4.93 -3.49 12.45
CA ALA A 7 -6.33 -3.34 12.08
C ALA A 7 -7.10 -2.54 13.15
N GLU A 8 -6.85 -2.84 14.43
CA GLU A 8 -7.40 -2.10 15.56
C GLU A 8 -6.86 -0.66 15.60
N ASP A 9 -5.53 -0.48 15.49
CA ASP A 9 -4.89 0.84 15.50
C ASP A 9 -5.44 1.79 14.41
N LEU A 10 -5.73 1.25 13.22
CA LEU A 10 -6.24 2.00 12.08
C LEU A 10 -7.77 2.12 12.04
N ASN A 11 -8.50 1.42 12.91
CA ASN A 11 -9.95 1.21 12.83
C ASN A 11 -10.40 0.63 11.47
N VAL A 12 -9.64 -0.34 10.93
CA VAL A 12 -9.95 -1.03 9.67
C VAL A 12 -9.98 -2.54 9.94
N PRO A 13 -11.11 -3.09 10.41
CA PRO A 13 -11.22 -4.52 10.74
C PRO A 13 -11.04 -5.42 9.50
N GLU A 14 -11.28 -4.90 8.29
CA GLU A 14 -11.11 -5.60 7.02
C GLU A 14 -9.64 -5.67 6.55
N LEU A 15 -8.70 -5.06 7.27
CA LEU A 15 -7.28 -5.04 6.90
C LEU A 15 -6.69 -6.44 6.59
N PRO A 16 -6.99 -7.52 7.35
CA PRO A 16 -6.52 -8.85 7.00
C PRO A 16 -7.03 -9.32 5.64
N MET A 17 -8.26 -8.99 5.27
CA MET A 17 -8.84 -9.34 3.97
C MET A 17 -8.16 -8.55 2.85
N LEU A 18 -7.95 -7.24 3.06
CA LEU A 18 -7.32 -6.36 2.07
C LEU A 18 -5.87 -6.80 1.76
N ILE A 19 -5.11 -7.20 2.78
CA ILE A 19 -3.76 -7.75 2.59
C ILE A 19 -3.80 -9.03 1.76
N GLN A 20 -4.76 -9.91 2.01
CA GLN A 20 -4.93 -11.15 1.26
C GLN A 20 -5.24 -10.88 -0.22
N CYS A 21 -6.18 -9.97 -0.51
CA CYS A 21 -6.51 -9.55 -1.87
C CYS A 21 -5.29 -8.94 -2.58
N PHE A 22 -4.59 -8.03 -1.91
CA PHE A 22 -3.39 -7.38 -2.47
C PHE A 22 -2.30 -8.41 -2.81
N LEU A 23 -2.01 -9.35 -1.90
CA LEU A 23 -1.01 -10.39 -2.14
C LEU A 23 -1.40 -11.32 -3.29
N TYR A 24 -2.68 -11.64 -3.43
CA TYR A 24 -3.17 -12.44 -4.55
C TYR A 24 -2.92 -11.73 -5.89
N ASP A 25 -3.31 -10.46 -5.99
CA ASP A 25 -3.12 -9.66 -7.20
C ASP A 25 -1.63 -9.49 -7.55
N GLN A 26 -0.77 -9.33 -6.54
CA GLN A 26 0.68 -9.26 -6.75
C GLN A 26 1.30 -10.58 -7.23
N GLN A 27 0.73 -11.72 -6.85
CA GLN A 27 1.19 -13.05 -7.27
C GLN A 27 0.69 -13.45 -8.65
N HIS A 28 -0.43 -12.87 -9.11
CA HIS A 28 -1.07 -13.18 -10.38
C HIS A 28 -1.28 -11.91 -11.23
N PRO A 29 -0.22 -11.16 -11.58
CA PRO A 29 -0.34 -9.88 -12.27
C PRO A 29 -0.97 -9.99 -13.67
N ASP A 30 -0.73 -11.11 -14.36
CA ASP A 30 -1.31 -11.42 -15.68
C ASP A 30 -2.47 -12.42 -15.59
N GLY A 31 -2.97 -12.66 -14.38
CA GLY A 31 -4.05 -13.60 -14.12
C GLY A 31 -5.35 -13.15 -14.78
N PRO A 32 -6.20 -14.09 -15.25
CA PRO A 32 -7.47 -13.75 -15.87
C PRO A 32 -8.52 -13.25 -14.87
N GLN A 33 -8.26 -13.36 -13.57
CA GLN A 33 -9.21 -13.05 -12.48
C GLN A 33 -8.52 -12.18 -11.43
N SER A 34 -9.23 -11.14 -10.98
CA SER A 34 -8.78 -10.29 -9.88
C SER A 34 -9.14 -10.92 -8.54
N SER A 35 -8.48 -10.49 -7.47
CA SER A 35 -8.85 -10.79 -6.09
C SER A 35 -10.33 -10.51 -5.75
N THR A 36 -11.00 -9.65 -6.50
CA THR A 36 -12.44 -9.33 -6.34
C THR A 36 -13.35 -10.48 -6.80
N ASP A 37 -12.89 -11.30 -7.74
CA ASP A 37 -13.67 -12.39 -8.34
C ASP A 37 -13.51 -13.73 -7.60
N MET A 38 -12.61 -13.79 -6.62
CA MET A 38 -12.20 -15.01 -5.95
C MET A 38 -12.70 -15.11 -4.50
N PRO A 39 -13.11 -16.30 -4.05
CA PRO A 39 -13.55 -16.49 -2.69
C PRO A 39 -12.36 -16.37 -1.71
N LEU A 40 -12.59 -15.74 -0.55
CA LEU A 40 -11.55 -15.52 0.47
C LEU A 40 -10.82 -16.78 0.93
N ARG A 41 -11.46 -17.95 0.86
CA ARG A 41 -10.84 -19.24 1.22
C ARG A 41 -9.64 -19.62 0.33
N GLU A 42 -9.60 -19.08 -0.89
CA GLU A 42 -8.56 -19.33 -1.89
C GLU A 42 -7.45 -18.29 -1.85
N MET A 43 -7.60 -17.26 -1.02
CA MET A 43 -6.62 -16.19 -0.88
C MET A 43 -5.46 -16.57 0.06
N PRO A 44 -4.24 -16.09 -0.20
CA PRO A 44 -3.08 -16.40 0.61
C PRO A 44 -3.13 -15.69 1.97
N VAL A 45 -3.18 -16.46 3.06
CA VAL A 45 -3.17 -15.90 4.43
C VAL A 45 -1.79 -15.35 4.79
N TYR A 46 -1.73 -14.07 5.14
CA TYR A 46 -0.52 -13.42 5.62
C TYR A 46 -0.38 -13.51 7.14
N ARG A 47 0.75 -14.07 7.62
CA ARG A 47 1.10 -14.17 9.05
C ARG A 47 2.45 -13.52 9.39
N GLY A 48 2.98 -12.71 8.48
CA GLY A 48 4.27 -12.05 8.65
C GLY A 48 4.21 -10.82 9.57
N ARG A 49 5.36 -10.16 9.71
CA ARG A 49 5.47 -8.88 10.43
C ARG A 49 5.19 -7.72 9.48
N LEU A 50 4.40 -6.77 9.93
CA LEU A 50 4.18 -5.50 9.23
C LEU A 50 5.07 -4.40 9.81
N ASP A 51 5.70 -3.65 8.91
CA ASP A 51 6.40 -2.41 9.19
C ASP A 51 5.54 -1.23 8.70
N VAL A 52 5.44 -0.18 9.51
CA VAL A 52 4.59 0.99 9.24
C VAL A 52 5.51 2.20 9.05
N PHE A 53 5.39 2.85 7.89
CA PHE A 53 6.11 4.06 7.57
C PHE A 53 5.15 5.25 7.54
N HIS A 54 5.42 6.28 8.33
CA HIS A 54 4.60 7.50 8.41
C HIS A 54 4.96 8.54 7.35
N SER A 55 5.78 8.18 6.37
CA SER A 55 6.09 9.06 5.26
C SER A 55 6.52 8.29 4.04
N ALA A 56 6.24 8.86 2.87
CA ALA A 56 6.68 8.37 1.58
C ALA A 56 7.28 9.52 0.77
N MET A 57 8.17 9.19 -0.16
CA MET A 57 8.77 10.13 -1.09
C MET A 57 8.26 9.78 -2.49
N ALA A 58 7.58 10.72 -3.13
CA ALA A 58 7.04 10.56 -4.47
C ALA A 58 7.90 11.37 -5.44
N THR A 59 8.56 10.68 -6.38
CA THR A 59 9.38 11.34 -7.40
C THR A 59 8.67 11.22 -8.74
N PHE A 60 8.44 12.35 -9.42
CA PHE A 60 7.74 12.40 -10.69
C PHE A 60 8.39 13.38 -11.66
N PHE A 61 8.10 13.20 -12.94
CA PHE A 61 8.59 14.06 -14.02
C PHE A 61 7.42 14.72 -14.71
N THR A 62 7.43 16.05 -14.77
CA THR A 62 6.41 16.86 -15.45
C THR A 62 7.05 17.55 -16.64
N PRO A 63 6.83 17.06 -17.88
CA PRO A 63 7.47 17.60 -19.09
C PRO A 63 7.19 19.09 -19.35
N SER A 64 6.13 19.64 -18.73
CA SER A 64 5.62 20.99 -18.92
C SER A 64 6.10 22.00 -17.87
N ASP A 65 6.77 21.57 -16.80
CA ASP A 65 7.23 22.46 -15.73
C ASP A 65 8.68 22.92 -16.01
N PRO A 66 9.00 24.23 -16.05
CA PRO A 66 10.35 24.75 -16.29
C PRO A 66 11.28 24.55 -15.08
N SER A 67 11.43 23.30 -14.64
CA SER A 67 12.16 22.91 -13.43
C SER A 67 13.62 22.55 -13.74
N GLY A 68 14.38 23.54 -14.22
CA GLY A 68 15.83 23.46 -14.40
C GLY A 68 16.32 22.27 -15.25
N THR A 69 17.64 22.08 -15.30
CA THR A 69 18.32 21.12 -16.21
C THR A 69 18.10 19.62 -15.89
N GLY A 70 17.02 19.26 -15.19
CA GLY A 70 16.69 17.87 -14.85
C GLY A 70 15.20 17.52 -14.78
N GLY A 71 14.28 18.49 -14.67
CA GLY A 71 12.82 18.29 -14.77
C GLY A 71 12.15 17.32 -13.77
N MET A 72 12.91 16.79 -12.80
CA MET A 72 12.44 15.77 -11.85
C MET A 72 12.03 16.45 -10.54
N HIS A 73 10.77 16.27 -10.14
CA HIS A 73 10.22 16.74 -8.88
C HIS A 73 10.22 15.63 -7.85
N CYS A 74 10.47 16.01 -6.61
CA CYS A 74 10.36 15.09 -5.49
C CYS A 74 9.59 15.70 -4.33
N GLU A 75 8.52 15.05 -3.91
CA GLU A 75 7.66 15.48 -2.82
C GLU A 75 7.72 14.49 -1.67
N HIS A 76 7.82 15.02 -0.44
CA HIS A 76 7.79 14.22 0.79
C HIS A 76 6.40 14.27 1.41
N ILE A 77 5.66 13.17 1.28
CA ILE A 77 4.34 13.00 1.87
C ILE A 77 4.51 12.48 3.29
N ARG A 78 3.95 13.19 4.29
CA ARG A 78 4.06 12.84 5.72
C ARG A 78 2.68 12.62 6.32
N ALA A 79 2.49 11.50 6.98
CA ALA A 79 1.28 11.07 7.66
C ALA A 79 1.61 10.62 9.08
N ASN A 80 2.22 11.52 9.86
CA ASN A 80 2.60 11.22 11.24
C ASN A 80 1.38 11.42 12.17
N PRO A 81 0.88 10.37 12.84
CA PRO A 81 -0.29 10.48 13.73
C PRO A 81 -0.03 11.36 14.95
N SER A 82 1.23 11.66 15.28
CA SER A 82 1.58 12.55 16.39
C SER A 82 1.68 14.02 16.00
N TRP A 83 1.34 14.39 14.77
CA TRP A 83 1.42 15.79 14.33
C TRP A 83 0.25 16.57 14.94
N ARG A 84 0.56 17.44 15.90
CA ARG A 84 -0.35 18.41 16.52
C ARG A 84 0.31 19.77 16.55
#